data_AF-A0A8T2CPR2-F1
#
_entry.id   AF-A0A8T2CPR2-F1
#
_cell.length_a   1.000
_cell.length_b   1.000
_cell.length_c   1.000
_cell.angle_alpha   90.00
_cell.angle_beta   90.00
_cell.angle_gamma   90.00
#
_symmetry.space_group_name_H-M   'P 1'
#
loop_
_entity.id
_entity.type
_entity.pdbx_description
1 polymer ?
#
loop_
_entity_poly.entity_id
_entity_poly.type
_entity_poly.pdbx_seq_one_letter_code
_entity_poly.pdbx_strand_id
1 'polypeptide(L)'
;MARMRCCRHQCVDVLSDPNHCRFCFKSCKFALSCCDGDCVNTNTDPSNCGQCGNECEAGAPCEFGMCGYAAPSSQPGKRHRRPKFHRPHPPPSPDSKHYDDHDDE
;
A
#
# COMPACT_ATOMS: atom_id res chain seq x y z
N MET A 1 2.49 -3.31 9.78
CA MET A 1 1.87 -2.84 11.05
C MET A 1 1.45 -1.40 10.81
N ALA A 2 0.19 -1.02 11.02
CA ALA A 2 -0.23 0.37 10.81
C ALA A 2 0.21 1.24 12.00
N ARG A 3 0.69 2.47 11.73
CA ARG A 3 0.97 3.45 12.79
C ARG A 3 0.12 4.68 12.55
N MET A 4 -1.07 4.65 13.14
CA MET A 4 -2.00 5.76 13.04
C MET A 4 -1.48 6.98 13.82
N ARG A 5 -1.39 8.13 13.14
CA ARG A 5 -1.16 9.43 13.77
C ARG A 5 -2.30 10.37 13.44
N CYS A 6 -2.67 11.20 14.40
CA CYS A 6 -3.65 12.25 14.17
C CYS A 6 -2.95 13.45 13.54
N CYS A 7 -3.35 13.80 12.31
CA CYS A 7 -2.87 14.93 11.53
C CYS A 7 -4.04 15.88 11.28
N ARG A 8 -4.04 17.06 11.93
CA ARG A 8 -5.12 18.05 11.90
C ARG A 8 -6.52 17.40 11.87
N HIS A 9 -6.84 16.63 12.91
CA HIS A 9 -8.16 16.02 13.11
C HIS A 9 -8.48 14.77 12.27
N GLN A 10 -7.54 14.28 11.44
CA GLN A 10 -7.68 12.99 10.75
C GLN A 10 -6.62 12.00 11.21
N CYS A 11 -7.04 10.76 11.48
CA CYS A 11 -6.13 9.66 11.75
C CYS A 11 -5.65 9.05 10.44
N VAL A 12 -4.35 9.13 10.17
CA VAL A 12 -3.72 8.63 8.95
C VAL A 12 -2.60 7.66 9.30
N ASP A 13 -2.37 6.65 8.46
CA ASP A 13 -1.29 5.70 8.65
C ASP A 13 0.01 6.26 8.09
N VAL A 14 0.91 6.68 8.98
CA VAL A 14 2.17 7.31 8.55
C VAL A 14 3.20 6.32 8.00
N LEU A 15 2.90 5.03 7.99
CA LEU A 15 3.80 4.00 7.46
C LEU A 15 3.47 3.56 6.04
N SER A 16 2.23 3.76 5.60
CA SER A 16 1.77 3.35 4.26
C SER A 16 1.18 4.49 3.43
N ASP A 17 0.76 5.59 4.04
CA ASP A 17 0.17 6.72 3.31
C ASP A 17 1.27 7.55 2.60
N PRO A 18 1.24 7.65 1.25
CA PRO A 18 2.23 8.42 0.49
C PRO A 18 2.22 9.92 0.80
N ASN A 19 1.14 10.48 1.35
CA ASN A 19 0.99 11.89 1.69
C ASN A 19 1.35 12.21 3.15
N HIS A 20 1.47 11.17 3.99
CA HIS A 20 1.74 11.30 5.42
C HIS A 20 2.91 10.42 5.86
N CYS A 21 3.89 10.22 4.99
CA CYS A 21 4.93 9.22 5.18
C CYS A 21 5.97 9.65 6.23
N ARG A 22 6.08 8.88 7.33
CA ARG A 22 6.79 9.19 8.60
C ARG A 22 6.12 10.25 9.46
N PHE A 23 5.73 11.37 8.85
CA PHE A 23 5.22 12.56 9.51
C PHE A 23 4.00 13.11 8.77
N CYS A 24 3.14 13.84 9.48
CA CYS A 24 2.00 14.51 8.86
C CYS A 24 2.45 15.43 7.73
N PHE A 25 1.74 15.38 6.60
CA PHE A 25 1.95 16.23 5.42
C PHE A 25 3.32 16.05 4.75
N LYS A 26 4.06 14.99 5.09
CA LYS A 26 5.28 14.60 4.39
C LYS A 26 4.90 13.68 3.23
N SER A 27 4.80 14.26 2.04
CA SER A 27 4.52 13.52 0.82
C SER A 27 5.78 12.90 0.22
N CYS A 28 5.63 11.69 -0.31
CA CYS A 28 6.63 11.07 -1.17
C CYS A 28 6.65 11.75 -2.54
N LYS A 29 7.84 11.78 -3.17
CA LYS A 29 8.00 12.26 -4.53
C LYS A 29 7.24 11.36 -5.52
N PHE A 30 7.02 11.87 -6.73
CA PHE A 30 6.32 11.13 -7.78
C PHE A 30 6.92 9.74 -7.99
N ALA A 31 6.04 8.74 -8.13
CA ALA A 31 6.37 7.32 -8.28
C ALA A 31 7.02 6.60 -7.08
N LEU A 32 7.16 7.26 -5.92
CA LEU A 32 7.59 6.60 -4.68
C LEU A 32 6.38 6.21 -3.84
N SER A 33 6.46 5.04 -3.21
CA SER A 33 5.48 4.57 -2.22
C SER A 33 6.02 4.77 -0.81
N CYS A 34 5.12 4.94 0.17
CA CYS A 34 5.52 4.92 1.56
C CYS A 34 5.60 3.48 2.06
N CYS A 35 6.80 3.02 2.36
CA CYS A 35 7.08 1.69 2.91
C CYS A 35 7.73 1.85 4.27
N ASP A 36 7.02 1.42 5.32
CA ASP A 36 7.45 1.52 6.73
C ASP A 36 7.91 2.93 7.15
N GLY A 37 7.25 3.95 6.56
CA GLY A 37 7.53 5.35 6.85
C GLY A 37 8.69 5.93 6.05
N ASP A 38 9.22 5.22 5.06
CA ASP A 38 10.22 5.72 4.13
C ASP A 38 9.68 5.73 2.70
N CYS A 39 10.07 6.75 1.93
CA CYS A 39 9.65 6.84 0.54
C CYS A 39 10.57 5.99 -0.32
N VAL A 40 10.03 4.91 -0.86
CA VAL A 40 10.78 3.88 -1.60
C VAL A 40 10.28 3.81 -3.03
N ASN A 41 11.20 3.63 -3.98
CA ASN A 41 10.84 3.36 -5.36
C ASN A 41 10.60 1.86 -5.56
N THR A 42 9.34 1.46 -5.50
CA THR A 42 8.93 0.06 -5.68
C THR A 42 9.18 -0.46 -7.08
N ASN A 43 9.50 0.39 -8.06
CA ASN A 43 9.82 -0.06 -9.42
C ASN A 43 11.23 -0.59 -9.58
N THR A 44 12.13 -0.24 -8.66
CA THR A 44 13.57 -0.51 -8.79
C THR A 44 14.20 -1.06 -7.52
N ASP A 45 13.55 -0.95 -6.36
CA ASP A 45 14.05 -1.50 -5.10
C ASP A 45 13.78 -3.01 -5.04
N PRO A 46 14.83 -3.86 -5.02
CA PRO A 46 14.67 -5.31 -4.90
C PRO A 46 14.00 -5.75 -3.60
N SER A 47 14.02 -4.96 -2.54
CA SER A 47 13.40 -5.30 -1.24
C SER A 47 11.93 -4.91 -1.15
N ASN A 48 11.45 -4.11 -2.11
CA ASN A 48 10.11 -3.51 -2.11
C ASN A 48 9.49 -3.55 -3.52
N CYS A 49 9.80 -4.58 -4.30
CA CYS A 49 9.52 -4.59 -5.73
C CYS A 49 8.01 -4.73 -6.00
N GLY A 50 7.41 -3.76 -6.69
CA GLY A 50 5.98 -3.69 -6.97
C GLY A 50 5.10 -3.34 -5.76
N GLN A 51 5.49 -3.73 -4.55
CA GLN A 51 4.83 -3.38 -3.30
C GLN A 51 5.81 -3.42 -2.12
N CYS A 52 5.50 -2.69 -1.04
CA CYS A 52 6.31 -2.68 0.17
C CYS A 52 6.50 -4.09 0.75
N GLY A 53 7.74 -4.41 1.16
CA GLY A 53 8.12 -5.70 1.72
C GLY A 53 8.13 -6.88 0.74
N ASN A 54 7.97 -6.64 -0.57
CA ASN A 54 8.14 -7.68 -1.57
C ASN A 54 9.60 -7.76 -2.03
N GLU A 55 10.36 -8.62 -1.35
CA GLU A 55 11.74 -8.89 -1.69
C GLU A 55 11.84 -9.86 -2.88
N CYS A 56 12.64 -9.49 -3.87
CA CYS A 56 12.99 -10.36 -4.98
C CYS A 56 13.92 -11.49 -4.52
N GLU A 57 13.92 -12.62 -5.22
CA GLU A 57 14.88 -13.69 -4.93
C GLU A 57 16.33 -13.19 -5.03
N ALA A 58 17.22 -13.81 -4.27
CA ALA A 58 18.63 -13.44 -4.23
C ALA A 58 19.23 -13.33 -5.64
N GLY A 59 19.65 -12.12 -6.00
CA GLY A 59 20.24 -11.81 -7.31
C GLY A 59 19.25 -11.47 -8.43
N ALA A 60 17.94 -11.51 -8.20
CA ALA A 60 16.95 -11.08 -9.18
C ALA A 60 16.81 -9.54 -9.19
N PRO A 61 16.94 -8.88 -10.35
CA PRO A 61 16.72 -7.44 -10.45
C PRO A 61 15.24 -7.10 -10.24
N CYS A 62 14.96 -5.93 -9.68
CA CYS A 62 13.63 -5.32 -9.71
C CYS A 62 13.59 -4.29 -10.84
N GLU A 63 12.76 -4.54 -11.85
CA GLU A 63 12.56 -3.61 -12.95
C GLU A 63 11.07 -3.48 -13.24
N PHE A 64 10.60 -2.24 -13.42
CA PHE A 64 9.19 -1.92 -13.65
C PHE A 64 8.24 -2.52 -12.59
N GLY A 65 8.72 -2.70 -11.36
CA GLY A 65 7.96 -3.30 -10.26
C GLY A 65 7.79 -4.81 -10.37
N MET A 66 8.62 -5.48 -11.17
CA MET A 66 8.61 -6.93 -11.35
C MET A 66 9.99 -7.52 -11.05
N CYS A 67 10.02 -8.53 -10.19
CA CYS A 67 11.23 -9.29 -9.89
C CYS A 67 11.62 -10.17 -11.08
N GLY A 68 12.87 -10.09 -11.51
CA GLY A 68 13.43 -10.95 -12.54
C GLY A 68 12.97 -10.65 -13.96
N TYR A 69 12.39 -9.47 -14.22
CA TYR A 69 11.87 -9.08 -15.54
C TYR A 69 12.91 -9.25 -16.67
N ALA A 70 14.18 -8.92 -16.43
CA ALA A 70 15.29 -9.15 -17.37
C ALA A 70 16.30 -10.21 -16.90
N ALA A 71 15.92 -11.08 -15.95
CA ALA A 71 16.84 -12.10 -15.46
C ALA A 71 16.96 -13.27 -16.48
N PRO A 72 18.18 -13.75 -16.78
CA PRO A 72 18.41 -14.84 -17.73
C PRO A 72 17.84 -16.19 -17.26
N SER A 73 17.50 -16.33 -15.99
CA SER A 73 16.90 -17.52 -15.37
C SER A 73 15.47 -17.25 -14.88
N SER A 74 14.63 -16.61 -15.69
CA SER A 74 13.21 -16.42 -15.40
C SER A 74 12.50 -17.79 -15.38
N GLN A 75 12.64 -18.50 -14.26
CA GLN A 75 12.02 -19.81 -14.08
C GLN A 75 10.49 -19.63 -14.09
N PRO A 76 9.77 -20.39 -14.94
CA PRO A 76 8.32 -20.37 -14.97
C PRO A 76 7.79 -21.09 -13.74
N GLY A 77 7.67 -20.39 -12.60
CA GLY A 77 7.27 -21.05 -11.36
C GLY A 77 6.64 -20.16 -10.29
N LYS A 78 6.96 -18.87 -10.25
CA LYS A 78 6.39 -18.00 -9.23
C LYS A 78 5.11 -17.36 -9.76
N ARG A 79 3.97 -17.97 -9.42
CA ARG A 79 2.67 -17.33 -9.54
C ARG A 79 2.73 -16.05 -8.70
N HIS A 80 2.93 -14.91 -9.35
CA HIS A 80 2.65 -13.61 -8.76
C HIS A 80 1.26 -13.72 -8.14
N ARG A 81 1.16 -13.58 -6.82
CA ARG A 81 -0.15 -13.58 -6.16
C ARG A 81 -0.91 -12.46 -6.84
N ARG A 82 -1.95 -12.79 -7.61
CA ARG A 82 -2.85 -11.80 -8.19
C ARG A 82 -3.18 -10.83 -7.06
N PRO A 83 -2.87 -9.52 -7.21
CA PRO A 83 -3.27 -8.54 -6.22
C PRO A 83 -4.76 -8.76 -5.98
N LYS A 84 -5.13 -9.11 -4.75
CA LYS A 84 -6.54 -9.11 -4.38
C LYS A 84 -6.91 -7.64 -4.37
N PHE A 85 -7.36 -7.13 -5.52
CA PHE A 85 -8.05 -5.85 -5.58
C PHE A 85 -9.28 -6.02 -4.70
N HIS A 86 -9.14 -5.67 -3.43
CA HIS A 86 -10.27 -5.46 -2.56
C HIS A 86 -11.06 -4.35 -3.23
N ARG A 87 -12.21 -4.72 -3.78
CA ARG A 87 -13.12 -3.78 -4.41
C ARG A 87 -13.39 -2.68 -3.37
N PRO A 88 -13.04 -1.42 -3.64
CA PRO A 88 -13.31 -0.34 -2.72
C PRO A 88 -14.78 -0.43 -2.30
N HIS A 89 -15.06 -0.45 -1.00
CA HIS A 89 -16.44 -0.33 -0.54
C HIS A 89 -16.97 0.99 -1.10
N PRO A 90 -18.14 0.99 -1.77
CA PRO A 90 -18.74 2.23 -2.20
C PRO A 90 -18.94 3.13 -0.97
N PRO A 91 -18.77 4.46 -1.11
CA PRO A 91 -19.07 5.37 -0.02
C PRO A 91 -20.51 5.11 0.47
N PRO A 92 -20.77 5.20 1.79
CA PRO A 92 -22.12 5.01 2.31
C PRO A 92 -23.07 5.97 1.59
N SER A 93 -24.15 5.43 1.01
CA SER A 93 -25.18 6.25 0.39
C SER A 93 -25.78 7.21 1.43
N PRO A 94 -26.04 8.48 1.06
CA PRO A 94 -26.60 9.49 1.98
C PRO A 94 -27.99 9.12 2.54
N ASP A 95 -28.66 8.11 1.96
CA ASP A 95 -29.99 7.64 2.37
C ASP A 95 -29.98 6.51 3.42
N SER A 96 -28.84 6.24 4.06
CA SER A 96 -28.81 5.33 5.21
C SER A 96 -29.32 6.07 6.45
N LYS A 97 -30.63 6.28 6.52
CA LYS A 97 -31.31 6.64 7.77
C LYS A 97 -30.98 5.56 8.80
N HIS A 98 -30.16 5.91 9.78
CA HIS A 98 -30.07 5.16 11.02
C HIS A 98 -31.44 5.34 11.68
N TYR A 99 -32.33 4.37 11.51
CA TYR A 99 -33.46 4.25 12.41
C TYR A 99 -32.87 3.64 13.68
N ASP A 100 -32.52 4.51 14.64
CA ASP A 100 -32.38 4.11 16.02
C ASP A 100 -33.74 3.56 16.46
N ASP A 101 -33.81 2.24 16.56
CA ASP A 101 -34.94 1.52 17.15
C ASP A 101 -34.90 1.79 18.66
N HIS A 102 -35.66 2.78 19.11
CA HIS A 102 -35.96 2.98 20.52
C HIS A 102 -37.16 2.08 20.84
N ASP A 103 -36.85 0.88 21.30
CA ASP A 103 -37.77 -0.04 21.95
C ASP A 103 -38.10 0.55 23.33
N ASP A 104 -39.23 1.25 23.44
CA ASP A 104 -39.85 1.64 24.71
C ASP A 104 -40.98 0.62 25.02
N GLU A 105 -40.67 -0.38 25.86
CA GLU A 105 -41.63 -1.12 26.70
C GLU A 105 -41.22 -1.04 28.18
#